data_AF-H0AAJ8-F1
#
_entry.id   AF-H0AAJ8-F1
#
_cell.length_a   1.000
_cell.length_b   1.000
_cell.length_c   1.000
_cell.angle_alpha   90.00
_cell.angle_beta   90.00
_cell.angle_gamma   90.00
#
_symmetry.space_group_name_H-M   'P 1'
#
loop_
_entity.id
_entity.type
_entity.pdbx_description
1 polymer ?
#
loop_
_entity_poly.entity_id
_entity_poly.type
_entity_poly.pdbx_seq_one_letter_code
_entity_poly.pdbx_strand_id
1 'polypeptide(L)'
;MPNGIEDEIENEGGDHREISVAEFFEKNKHLLGFENAQKSIITVVKEAVDNSLDACEGDEILPEIHVLIDEIGDKKCRVEIRDNAIGLDRETIPKVFGKLLYGSKFHKLQQSRGQQGIGISASAMYAQLTTGEPVTVYSKQEGEPCHKFVVTIDTETNEPNIIEDEVIEPESDEFPGDKDYYFDHGTTIEMNIEAKYTHGHHSVFNYLKHTAIMNPYARVVLREPDGNKVEFPRVSRELPKKSKEIKPHPHGVELGVMMRMIENSSARTITSFLQNEFTRVGRTSAEEICDEADMDTGRRPNTLEKDEIETLLKAAQNVKLQSPPTDCLSPIGEDLVLKGLKKELNPEFSTAITRSPTVYKGNPFQIEVGLAWGGDIEDEGSFDELRFANKVPLLYKKSSCVTTKAIEEVSWNRYNISQTGRPQGPLYILVHIASVWVPFTSEGKEAVANYDPIRKEMKLALQEAGRKLGRYIGRKERKAIQEKKKRQLTSYAKEMGACDCTARRRWR
;
A
#
# COMPACT_ATOMS: atom_id res chain seq x y z
N MET A 1 -17.84 -32.50 69.92
CA MET A 1 -18.35 -31.27 69.26
C MET A 1 -17.49 -30.12 69.75
N PRO A 2 -16.70 -29.53 68.84
CA PRO A 2 -17.08 -28.23 68.31
C PRO A 2 -17.07 -28.19 66.78
N ASN A 3 -17.81 -27.22 66.26
CA ASN A 3 -18.03 -26.91 64.86
C ASN A 3 -16.72 -26.49 64.17
N GLY A 4 -16.36 -27.19 63.09
CA GLY A 4 -15.48 -26.68 62.05
C GLY A 4 -16.34 -26.32 60.86
N ILE A 5 -16.69 -25.04 60.72
CA ILE A 5 -17.09 -24.47 59.44
C ILE A 5 -15.76 -24.01 58.83
N GLU A 6 -15.16 -24.86 58.00
CA GLU A 6 -14.24 -24.38 56.99
C GLU A 6 -15.12 -23.95 55.82
N ASP A 7 -15.25 -22.63 55.65
CA ASP A 7 -15.86 -22.04 54.46
C ASP A 7 -15.03 -22.48 53.25
N GLU A 8 -15.57 -23.42 52.47
CA GLU A 8 -15.18 -23.58 51.07
C GLU A 8 -15.49 -22.25 50.38
N ILE A 9 -14.46 -21.46 50.12
CA ILE A 9 -14.52 -20.39 49.13
C ILE A 9 -14.61 -21.09 47.77
N GLU A 10 -15.82 -21.42 47.37
CA GLU A 10 -16.15 -21.73 45.98
C GLU A 10 -15.76 -20.50 45.14
N ASN A 11 -14.64 -20.64 44.42
CA ASN A 11 -14.24 -19.71 43.37
C ASN A 11 -15.20 -19.89 42.18
N GLU A 12 -16.43 -19.41 42.30
CA GLU A 12 -17.34 -19.22 41.18
C GLU A 12 -16.86 -18.04 40.32
N GLY A 13 -15.89 -18.32 39.44
CA GLY A 13 -15.36 -17.37 38.45
C GLY A 13 -14.66 -18.04 37.26
N GLY A 14 -14.97 -19.33 37.00
CA GLY A 14 -14.13 -20.24 36.22
C GLY A 14 -14.33 -20.30 34.71
N ASP A 15 -15.03 -19.36 34.07
CA ASP A 15 -15.31 -19.40 32.62
C ASP A 15 -14.69 -18.25 31.81
N HIS A 16 -13.89 -17.40 32.45
CA HIS A 16 -13.15 -16.33 31.78
C HIS A 16 -11.71 -16.79 31.53
N ARG A 17 -11.38 -17.08 30.26
CA ARG A 17 -10.00 -17.37 29.80
C ARG A 17 -9.48 -16.21 28.96
N GLU A 18 -8.29 -15.74 29.30
CA GLU A 18 -7.52 -14.83 28.45
C GLU A 18 -7.04 -15.60 27.21
N ILE A 19 -7.14 -14.98 26.03
CA ILE A 19 -6.69 -15.58 24.77
C ILE A 19 -5.55 -14.74 24.22
N SER A 20 -4.57 -15.40 23.63
CA SER A 20 -3.45 -14.71 23.00
C SER A 20 -3.91 -14.00 21.70
N VAL A 21 -3.10 -13.07 21.22
CA VAL A 21 -3.34 -12.41 19.92
C VAL A 21 -3.32 -13.43 18.77
N ALA A 22 -2.43 -14.43 18.85
CA ALA A 22 -2.37 -15.49 17.87
C ALA A 22 -3.62 -16.35 17.92
N GLU A 23 -4.08 -16.78 19.10
CA GLU A 23 -5.32 -17.55 19.25
C GLU A 23 -6.55 -16.77 18.76
N PHE A 24 -6.60 -15.45 18.98
CA PHE A 24 -7.66 -14.60 18.44
C PHE A 24 -7.69 -14.64 16.91
N PHE A 25 -6.55 -14.52 16.25
CA PHE A 25 -6.47 -14.54 14.79
C PHE A 25 -6.65 -15.93 14.19
N GLU A 26 -6.31 -16.99 14.93
CA GLU A 26 -6.60 -18.37 14.57
C GLU A 26 -8.11 -18.57 14.35
N LYS A 27 -8.90 -18.09 15.33
CA LYS A 27 -10.36 -18.13 15.28
C LYS A 27 -10.94 -17.14 14.26
N ASN A 28 -10.20 -16.08 13.90
CA ASN A 28 -10.67 -14.97 13.07
C ASN A 28 -9.81 -14.69 11.83
N LYS A 29 -9.40 -15.74 11.10
CA LYS A 29 -8.56 -15.62 9.88
C LYS A 29 -9.04 -14.62 8.83
N HIS A 30 -10.36 -14.39 8.75
CA HIS A 30 -10.95 -13.43 7.84
C HIS A 30 -10.54 -11.97 8.14
N LEU A 31 -10.23 -11.63 9.40
CA LEU A 31 -9.76 -10.30 9.78
C LEU A 31 -8.36 -9.99 9.22
N LEU A 32 -7.56 -11.03 8.99
CA LEU A 32 -6.23 -10.93 8.37
C LEU A 32 -6.28 -10.96 6.84
N GLY A 33 -7.47 -11.01 6.24
CA GLY A 33 -7.65 -11.08 4.79
C GLY A 33 -7.62 -12.50 4.21
N PHE A 34 -7.56 -13.55 5.05
CA PHE A 34 -7.62 -14.94 4.64
C PHE A 34 -9.07 -15.47 4.62
N GLU A 35 -9.88 -14.94 3.71
CA GLU A 35 -11.31 -15.31 3.58
C GLU A 35 -11.51 -16.57 2.73
N ASN A 36 -10.76 -16.71 1.65
CA ASN A 36 -10.87 -17.82 0.70
C ASN A 36 -9.53 -18.12 0.02
N ALA A 37 -9.36 -19.34 -0.51
CA ALA A 37 -8.11 -19.83 -1.08
C ALA A 37 -7.51 -18.95 -2.20
N GLN A 38 -8.35 -18.29 -3.01
CA GLN A 38 -7.89 -17.41 -4.08
C GLN A 38 -7.36 -16.07 -3.53
N LYS A 39 -8.02 -15.53 -2.51
CA LYS A 39 -7.61 -14.29 -1.84
C LYS A 39 -6.38 -14.53 -0.96
N SER A 40 -6.30 -15.67 -0.30
CA SER A 40 -5.21 -16.02 0.61
C SER A 40 -3.84 -15.96 -0.06
N ILE A 41 -3.68 -16.52 -1.27
CA ILE A 41 -2.40 -16.47 -2.00
C ILE A 41 -2.01 -15.04 -2.38
N ILE A 42 -2.98 -14.20 -2.76
CA ILE A 42 -2.73 -12.79 -3.06
C ILE A 42 -2.31 -12.05 -1.79
N THR A 43 -2.94 -12.33 -0.65
CA THR A 43 -2.54 -11.75 0.65
C THR A 43 -1.11 -12.15 1.03
N VAL A 44 -0.74 -13.42 0.91
CA VAL A 44 0.63 -13.88 1.20
C VAL A 44 1.65 -13.19 0.29
N VAL A 45 1.43 -13.21 -1.02
CA VAL A 45 2.34 -12.56 -1.98
C VAL A 45 2.40 -11.05 -1.72
N LYS A 46 1.26 -10.42 -1.43
CA LYS A 46 1.19 -9.00 -1.10
C LYS A 46 2.06 -8.64 0.11
N GLU A 47 1.86 -9.33 1.23
CA GLU A 47 2.60 -9.01 2.46
C GLU A 47 4.10 -9.32 2.32
N ALA A 48 4.49 -10.37 1.59
CA ALA A 48 5.90 -10.66 1.33
C ALA A 48 6.54 -9.61 0.41
N VAL A 49 5.94 -9.34 -0.76
CA VAL A 49 6.46 -8.38 -1.74
C VAL A 49 6.53 -6.96 -1.17
N ASP A 50 5.52 -6.54 -0.41
CA ASP A 50 5.50 -5.20 0.20
C ASP A 50 6.61 -5.04 1.25
N ASN A 51 6.90 -6.09 2.03
CA ASN A 51 7.99 -6.07 2.99
C ASN A 51 9.36 -6.05 2.30
N SER A 52 9.55 -6.85 1.24
CA SER A 52 10.77 -6.83 0.43
C SER A 52 11.00 -5.46 -0.22
N LEU A 53 9.96 -4.83 -0.77
CA LEU A 53 10.06 -3.47 -1.34
C LEU A 53 10.40 -2.42 -0.28
N ASP A 54 9.77 -2.49 0.90
CA ASP A 54 10.07 -1.58 2.01
C ASP A 54 11.52 -1.74 2.51
N ALA A 55 12.03 -2.99 2.56
CA ALA A 55 13.40 -3.28 2.97
C ALA A 55 14.42 -2.72 1.97
N CYS A 56 14.26 -3.01 0.67
CA CYS A 56 15.15 -2.48 -0.37
C CYS A 56 15.12 -0.94 -0.43
N GLU A 57 13.93 -0.31 -0.33
CA GLU A 57 13.82 1.16 -0.31
C GLU A 57 14.45 1.78 0.94
N GLY A 58 14.34 1.12 2.09
CA GLY A 58 14.93 1.54 3.35
C GLY A 58 16.45 1.69 3.25
N ASP A 59 17.09 0.78 2.51
CA ASP A 59 18.55 0.70 2.36
C ASP A 59 19.07 1.23 1.02
N GLU A 60 18.23 1.94 0.25
CA GLU A 60 18.61 2.50 -1.07
C GLU A 60 19.05 1.46 -2.11
N ILE A 61 18.58 0.22 -1.96
CA ILE A 61 18.81 -0.88 -2.90
C ILE A 61 17.71 -0.87 -3.97
N LEU A 62 18.09 -1.00 -5.24
CA LEU A 62 17.11 -1.17 -6.32
C LEU A 62 16.45 -2.56 -6.20
N PRO A 63 15.13 -2.64 -5.93
CA PRO A 63 14.49 -3.91 -5.59
C PRO A 63 14.50 -4.88 -6.77
N GLU A 64 14.88 -6.11 -6.48
CA GLU A 64 14.69 -7.27 -7.34
C GLU A 64 13.99 -8.35 -6.53
N ILE A 65 12.79 -8.74 -6.98
CA ILE A 65 11.92 -9.66 -6.25
C ILE A 65 11.46 -10.76 -7.18
N HIS A 66 11.66 -12.01 -6.77
CA HIS A 66 11.17 -13.18 -7.48
C HIS A 66 10.06 -13.84 -6.68
N VAL A 67 8.95 -14.14 -7.34
CA VAL A 67 7.78 -14.81 -6.78
C VAL A 67 7.60 -16.10 -7.55
N LEU A 68 7.79 -17.23 -6.86
CA LEU A 68 7.64 -18.56 -7.43
C LEU A 68 6.42 -19.22 -6.77
N ILE A 69 5.53 -19.78 -7.60
CA ILE A 69 4.33 -20.46 -7.12
C ILE A 69 4.25 -21.81 -7.80
N ASP A 70 4.25 -22.88 -7.00
CA ASP A 70 4.06 -24.25 -7.47
C ASP A 70 2.79 -24.85 -6.84
N GLU A 71 1.97 -25.57 -7.63
CA GLU A 71 0.81 -26.31 -7.10
C GLU A 71 1.24 -27.70 -6.62
N ILE A 72 1.03 -28.00 -5.33
CA ILE A 72 1.41 -29.29 -4.70
C ILE A 72 0.15 -30.14 -4.41
N GLY A 73 -0.87 -30.03 -5.26
CA GLY A 73 -2.14 -30.75 -5.16
C GLY A 73 -3.35 -29.85 -5.38
N ASP A 74 -4.57 -30.40 -5.26
CA ASP A 74 -5.81 -29.73 -5.68
C ASP A 74 -6.13 -28.39 -4.98
N LYS A 75 -5.57 -28.14 -3.80
CA LYS A 75 -5.83 -26.94 -2.97
C LYS A 75 -4.62 -26.43 -2.21
N LYS A 76 -3.42 -26.85 -2.57
CA LYS A 76 -2.19 -26.44 -1.89
C LYS A 76 -1.22 -25.83 -2.88
N CYS A 77 -0.65 -24.69 -2.52
CA CYS A 77 0.41 -24.05 -3.28
C CYS A 77 1.64 -23.88 -2.38
N ARG A 78 2.82 -24.13 -2.93
CA ARG A 78 4.08 -23.59 -2.40
C ARG A 78 4.23 -22.19 -2.93
N VAL A 79 4.45 -21.25 -2.03
CA VAL A 79 4.79 -19.87 -2.38
C VAL A 79 6.18 -19.61 -1.87
N GLU A 80 7.04 -19.19 -2.78
CA GLU A 80 8.40 -18.79 -2.50
C GLU A 80 8.61 -17.35 -2.98
N ILE A 81 9.12 -16.50 -2.09
CA ILE A 81 9.46 -15.11 -2.39
C ILE A 81 10.92 -14.90 -2.08
N ARG A 82 11.68 -14.41 -3.05
CA ARG A 82 13.10 -14.05 -2.93
C ARG A 82 13.26 -12.57 -3.14
N ASP A 83 14.06 -11.92 -2.31
CA ASP A 83 14.46 -10.53 -2.51
C ASP A 83 15.96 -10.32 -2.38
N ASN A 84 16.42 -9.18 -2.90
CA ASN A 84 17.79 -8.72 -2.79
C ASN A 84 17.96 -7.63 -1.72
N ALA A 85 17.15 -7.63 -0.65
CA ALA A 85 17.34 -6.69 0.45
C ALA A 85 18.63 -7.02 1.22
N ILE A 86 18.97 -6.24 2.24
CA ILE A 86 20.18 -6.48 3.04
C ILE A 86 20.21 -7.84 3.76
N GLY A 87 19.06 -8.48 3.95
CA GLY A 87 18.89 -9.65 4.81
C GLY A 87 18.57 -9.29 6.27
N LEU A 88 18.04 -10.25 7.00
CA LEU A 88 17.71 -10.17 8.42
C LEU A 88 18.80 -10.78 9.30
N ASP A 89 19.05 -10.19 10.46
CA ASP A 89 19.93 -10.74 11.49
C ASP A 89 19.37 -12.06 12.05
N ARG A 90 20.26 -12.99 12.41
CA ARG A 90 19.91 -14.31 12.99
C ARG A 90 18.90 -14.23 14.14
N GLU A 91 19.05 -13.26 15.05
CA GLU A 91 18.16 -13.09 16.21
C GLU A 91 16.78 -12.52 15.87
N THR A 92 16.66 -11.87 14.72
CA THR A 92 15.45 -11.18 14.27
C THR A 92 14.56 -12.10 13.44
N ILE A 93 15.15 -13.05 12.70
CA ILE A 93 14.41 -13.98 11.82
C ILE A 93 13.27 -14.68 12.56
N PRO A 94 13.48 -15.40 13.68
CA PRO A 94 12.37 -16.10 14.35
C PRO A 94 11.28 -15.13 14.81
N LYS A 95 11.63 -13.93 15.26
CA LYS A 95 10.65 -12.95 15.77
C LYS A 95 9.80 -12.35 14.65
N VAL A 96 10.36 -12.12 13.47
CA VAL A 96 9.60 -11.57 12.33
C VAL A 96 8.56 -12.56 11.82
N PHE A 97 8.91 -13.85 11.73
CA PHE A 97 8.03 -14.86 11.15
C PHE A 97 7.19 -15.61 12.19
N GLY A 98 7.66 -15.69 13.43
CA GLY A 98 7.06 -16.48 14.50
C GLY A 98 6.37 -15.68 15.62
N LYS A 99 6.27 -14.35 15.50
CA LYS A 99 5.59 -13.50 16.50
C LYS A 99 4.68 -12.46 15.87
N LEU A 100 3.39 -12.49 16.21
CA LEU A 100 2.46 -11.46 15.78
C LEU A 100 2.68 -10.18 16.58
N LEU A 101 2.37 -9.05 15.93
CA LEU A 101 2.57 -7.70 16.46
C LEU A 101 4.04 -7.35 16.77
N TYR A 102 4.98 -7.99 16.09
CA TYR A 102 6.40 -7.68 16.20
C TYR A 102 6.87 -6.81 15.04
N GLY A 103 7.47 -5.65 15.34
CA GLY A 103 8.07 -4.81 14.31
C GLY A 103 8.39 -3.40 14.78
N SER A 104 9.32 -2.75 14.07
CA SER A 104 9.73 -1.37 14.35
C SER A 104 8.75 -0.31 13.84
N LYS A 105 7.70 -0.72 13.09
CA LYS A 105 6.75 0.17 12.40
C LYS A 105 5.59 0.70 13.27
N PHE A 106 5.36 0.16 14.48
CA PHE A 106 4.20 0.53 15.33
C PHE A 106 4.23 1.92 15.93
N HIS A 107 5.43 2.43 16.21
CA HIS A 107 5.59 3.68 16.97
C HIS A 107 5.98 4.87 16.10
N LYS A 108 6.24 4.62 14.81
CA LYS A 108 6.74 5.63 13.88
C LYS A 108 5.61 6.17 13.02
N LEU A 109 5.33 7.46 13.10
CA LEU A 109 4.44 8.13 12.14
C LEU A 109 5.26 8.53 10.91
N GLN A 110 5.39 7.60 9.97
CA GLN A 110 5.98 7.84 8.65
C GLN A 110 5.21 7.04 7.61
N GLN A 111 5.24 7.47 6.34
CA GLN A 111 4.68 6.65 5.27
C GLN A 111 5.44 5.33 5.12
N SER A 112 4.71 4.21 5.14
CA SER A 112 5.17 2.86 4.83
C SER A 112 4.05 2.03 4.18
N ARG A 113 4.39 0.93 3.50
CA ARG A 113 3.42 -0.03 2.93
C ARG A 113 2.71 -0.80 4.05
N GLY A 114 3.51 -1.34 4.99
CA GLY A 114 3.01 -2.01 6.20
C GLY A 114 2.77 -1.05 7.36
N GLN A 115 1.67 -1.21 8.10
CA GLN A 115 1.29 -0.33 9.22
C GLN A 115 1.29 -1.01 10.61
N GLN A 116 1.08 -2.33 10.68
CA GLN A 116 0.67 -3.00 11.91
C GLN A 116 1.54 -4.20 12.29
N GLY A 117 2.71 -4.43 11.67
CA GLY A 117 3.63 -5.51 12.06
C GLY A 117 3.02 -6.93 12.18
N ILE A 118 1.94 -7.21 11.43
CA ILE A 118 1.21 -8.48 11.46
C ILE A 118 1.39 -9.26 10.14
N GLY A 119 1.68 -8.58 9.03
CA GLY A 119 1.48 -9.13 7.68
C GLY A 119 2.14 -10.47 7.39
N ILE A 120 3.47 -10.54 7.55
CA ILE A 120 4.21 -11.75 7.19
C ILE A 120 4.04 -12.87 8.21
N SER A 121 3.99 -12.55 9.51
CA SER A 121 3.73 -13.53 10.56
C SER A 121 2.31 -14.10 10.47
N ALA A 122 1.34 -13.30 10.01
CA ALA A 122 -0.01 -13.78 9.71
C ALA A 122 -0.03 -14.75 8.51
N SER A 123 0.84 -14.53 7.52
CA SER A 123 1.01 -15.46 6.40
C SER A 123 1.64 -16.77 6.86
N ALA A 124 2.64 -16.70 7.75
CA ALA A 124 3.24 -17.87 8.38
C ALA A 124 2.24 -18.67 9.23
N MET A 125 1.43 -17.95 10.00
CA MET A 125 0.34 -18.56 10.77
C MET A 125 -0.69 -19.23 9.87
N TYR A 126 -1.06 -18.59 8.76
CA TYR A 126 -2.00 -19.17 7.80
C TYR A 126 -1.45 -20.45 7.17
N ALA A 127 -0.16 -20.50 6.84
CA ALA A 127 0.51 -21.73 6.40
C ALA A 127 0.38 -22.83 7.46
N GLN A 128 0.82 -22.56 8.69
CA GLN A 128 0.74 -23.52 9.81
C GLN A 128 -0.69 -24.04 10.05
N LEU A 129 -1.70 -23.15 10.04
CA LEU A 129 -3.09 -23.54 10.30
C LEU A 129 -3.72 -24.36 9.17
N THR A 130 -3.31 -24.12 7.93
CA THR A 130 -3.96 -24.75 6.76
C THR A 130 -3.25 -26.00 6.27
N THR A 131 -1.92 -26.04 6.35
CA THR A 131 -1.12 -27.18 5.90
C THR A 131 -0.50 -27.97 7.05
N GLY A 132 -0.39 -27.39 8.25
CA GLY A 132 0.33 -27.98 9.38
C GLY A 132 1.85 -27.87 9.25
N GLU A 133 2.34 -27.15 8.23
CA GLU A 133 3.76 -27.09 7.90
C GLU A 133 4.38 -25.76 8.38
N PRO A 134 5.66 -25.78 8.78
CA PRO A 134 6.38 -24.59 9.19
C PRO A 134 6.71 -23.68 8.00
N VAL A 135 7.14 -22.46 8.29
CA VAL A 135 7.74 -21.56 7.30
C VAL A 135 9.25 -21.73 7.32
N THR A 136 9.83 -21.88 6.14
CA THR A 136 11.29 -21.90 5.95
C THR A 136 11.74 -20.52 5.50
N VAL A 137 12.75 -19.99 6.18
CA VAL A 137 13.33 -18.67 5.90
C VAL A 137 14.82 -18.83 5.71
N TYR A 138 15.32 -18.29 4.62
CA TYR A 138 16.73 -18.15 4.36
C TYR A 138 17.07 -16.68 4.34
N SER A 139 18.12 -16.28 5.05
CA SER A 139 18.54 -14.88 5.10
C SER A 139 20.06 -14.80 5.07
N LYS A 140 20.57 -13.94 4.21
CA LYS A 140 22.02 -13.71 4.06
C LYS A 140 22.31 -12.23 4.01
N GLN A 141 23.22 -11.79 4.86
CA GLN A 141 23.80 -10.45 4.82
C GLN A 141 25.09 -10.46 4.01
N GLU A 142 25.46 -9.32 3.44
CA GLU A 142 26.69 -9.20 2.66
C GLU A 142 27.91 -9.53 3.53
N GLY A 143 28.71 -10.53 3.11
CA GLY A 143 29.91 -10.98 3.83
C GLY A 143 29.65 -11.96 4.99
N GLU A 144 28.40 -12.25 5.31
CA GLU A 144 28.01 -13.22 6.35
C GLU A 144 27.52 -14.54 5.72
N PRO A 145 27.55 -15.66 6.45
CA PRO A 145 26.99 -16.91 5.97
C PRO A 145 25.46 -16.84 5.89
N CYS A 146 24.84 -17.72 5.10
CA CYS A 146 23.40 -17.78 5.00
C CYS A 146 22.81 -18.51 6.20
N HIS A 147 21.77 -17.96 6.81
CA HIS A 147 21.04 -18.59 7.91
C HIS A 147 19.73 -19.16 7.39
N LYS A 148 19.49 -20.46 7.64
CA LYS A 148 18.23 -21.15 7.40
C LYS A 148 17.53 -21.37 8.72
N PHE A 149 16.28 -20.93 8.78
CA PHE A 149 15.38 -21.13 9.91
C PHE A 149 14.11 -21.80 9.47
N VAL A 150 13.66 -22.78 10.24
CA VAL A 150 12.33 -23.38 10.11
C VAL A 150 11.53 -23.02 11.36
N VAL A 151 10.50 -22.19 11.19
CA VAL A 151 9.81 -21.52 12.31
C VAL A 151 8.31 -21.80 12.27
N THR A 152 7.74 -21.99 13.46
CA THR A 152 6.30 -22.04 13.74
C THR A 152 5.93 -20.98 14.77
N ILE A 153 4.65 -20.65 14.85
CA ILE A 153 4.09 -19.75 15.87
C ILE A 153 3.42 -20.62 16.94
N ASP A 154 3.81 -20.45 18.20
CA ASP A 154 3.02 -20.94 19.31
C ASP A 154 1.81 -19.99 19.49
N THR A 155 0.61 -20.51 19.20
CA THR A 155 -0.61 -19.70 19.23
C THR A 155 -1.11 -19.43 20.64
N GLU A 156 -0.66 -20.15 21.67
CA GLU A 156 -1.02 -19.89 23.07
C GLU A 156 -0.17 -18.77 23.66
N THR A 157 1.13 -18.76 23.37
CA THR A 157 2.08 -17.78 23.95
C THR A 157 2.39 -16.60 23.04
N ASN A 158 2.07 -16.69 21.73
CA ASN A 158 2.52 -15.75 20.70
C ASN A 158 4.05 -15.57 20.70
N GLU A 159 4.78 -16.67 20.83
CA GLU A 159 6.24 -16.71 20.71
C GLU A 159 6.67 -17.63 19.57
N PRO A 160 7.84 -17.35 18.97
CA PRO A 160 8.37 -18.17 17.89
C PRO A 160 8.86 -19.52 18.43
N ASN A 161 8.45 -20.61 17.79
CA ASN A 161 8.98 -21.94 18.03
C ASN A 161 9.91 -22.34 16.87
N ILE A 162 11.21 -22.44 17.17
CA ILE A 162 12.28 -22.73 16.22
C ILE A 162 12.45 -24.24 16.12
N ILE A 163 12.21 -24.80 14.93
CA ILE A 163 12.37 -26.23 14.64
C ILE A 163 13.78 -26.51 14.15
N GLU A 164 14.29 -25.69 13.22
CA GLU A 164 15.65 -25.77 12.67
C GLU A 164 16.30 -24.39 12.67
N ASP A 165 17.61 -24.36 12.93
CA ASP A 165 18.50 -23.20 12.89
C ASP A 165 19.85 -23.68 12.38
N GLU A 166 20.08 -23.47 11.10
CA GLU A 166 21.24 -23.97 10.37
C GLU A 166 21.97 -22.83 9.67
N VAL A 167 23.29 -22.97 9.57
CA VAL A 167 24.13 -22.08 8.77
C VAL A 167 24.47 -22.80 7.48
N ILE A 168 24.02 -22.25 6.35
CA ILE A 168 24.26 -22.80 5.02
C ILE A 168 25.52 -22.16 4.43
N GLU A 169 26.48 -23.01 4.08
CA GLU A 169 27.67 -22.58 3.35
C GLU A 169 27.30 -22.21 1.90
N PRO A 170 27.92 -21.18 1.30
CA PRO A 170 27.57 -20.70 -0.05
C PRO A 170 27.68 -21.74 -1.18
N GLU A 171 28.46 -22.81 -0.97
CA GLU A 171 28.66 -23.91 -1.93
C GLU A 171 27.63 -25.04 -1.79
N SER A 172 26.71 -24.96 -0.81
CA SER A 172 25.70 -25.97 -0.55
C SER A 172 24.57 -25.96 -1.59
N ASP A 173 24.10 -27.15 -1.96
CA ASP A 173 22.90 -27.35 -2.80
C ASP A 173 21.60 -26.91 -2.09
N GLU A 174 21.64 -26.65 -0.78
CA GLU A 174 20.51 -26.13 0.01
C GLU A 174 20.39 -24.60 -0.02
N PHE A 175 21.35 -23.91 -0.64
CA PHE A 175 21.27 -22.47 -0.78
C PHE A 175 20.10 -22.10 -1.72
N PRO A 176 19.17 -21.22 -1.31
CA PRO A 176 18.02 -20.88 -2.13
C PRO A 176 18.47 -20.13 -3.39
N GLY A 177 18.28 -20.77 -4.54
CA GLY A 177 18.65 -20.21 -5.83
C GLY A 177 18.61 -21.26 -6.93
N ASP A 178 18.06 -20.90 -8.10
CA ASP A 178 18.53 -21.55 -9.32
C ASP A 178 19.96 -21.02 -9.55
N LYS A 179 20.88 -21.83 -10.10
CA LYS A 179 22.25 -21.39 -10.45
C LYS A 179 22.29 -20.11 -11.32
N ASP A 180 21.17 -19.77 -11.96
CA ASP A 180 20.97 -18.59 -12.80
C ASP A 180 20.58 -17.30 -12.05
N TYR A 181 20.15 -17.40 -10.78
CA TYR A 181 19.62 -16.28 -9.99
C TYR A 181 20.14 -16.31 -8.55
N TYR A 182 21.37 -15.83 -8.39
CA TYR A 182 22.03 -15.68 -7.09
C TYR A 182 21.96 -14.23 -6.61
N PHE A 183 21.47 -14.01 -5.38
CA PHE A 183 21.63 -12.73 -4.69
C PHE A 183 22.76 -12.84 -3.67
N ASP A 184 23.69 -11.86 -3.69
CA ASP A 184 24.80 -11.81 -2.74
C ASP A 184 24.32 -11.61 -1.29
N HIS A 185 23.20 -10.91 -1.13
CA HIS A 185 22.47 -10.65 0.11
C HIS A 185 20.97 -10.66 -0.18
N GLY A 186 20.14 -11.00 0.81
CA GLY A 186 18.70 -11.11 0.60
C GLY A 186 17.96 -11.94 1.64
N THR A 187 16.66 -12.07 1.45
CA THR A 187 15.81 -13.00 2.20
C THR A 187 14.95 -13.81 1.23
N THR A 188 14.89 -15.13 1.47
CA THR A 188 13.99 -16.05 0.79
C THR A 188 13.02 -16.63 1.81
N ILE A 189 11.74 -16.59 1.50
CA ILE A 189 10.67 -17.10 2.36
C ILE A 189 9.94 -18.17 1.58
N GLU A 190 9.80 -19.35 2.16
CA GLU A 190 9.07 -20.48 1.59
C GLU A 190 7.96 -20.93 2.54
N MET A 191 6.75 -21.07 2.01
CA MET A 191 5.62 -21.57 2.77
C MET A 191 4.64 -22.32 1.90
N ASN A 192 4.08 -23.40 2.47
CA ASN A 192 3.00 -24.16 1.84
C ASN A 192 1.66 -23.73 2.46
N ILE A 193 0.73 -23.31 1.61
CA ILE A 193 -0.55 -22.73 2.03
C ILE A 193 -1.73 -23.41 1.33
N GLU A 194 -2.89 -23.48 1.99
CA GLU A 194 -4.14 -23.79 1.29
C GLU A 194 -4.55 -22.60 0.40
N ALA A 195 -4.40 -22.77 -0.90
CA ALA A 195 -4.57 -21.74 -1.90
C ALA A 195 -4.97 -22.32 -3.26
N LYS A 196 -5.49 -21.45 -4.13
CA LYS A 196 -5.75 -21.79 -5.54
C LYS A 196 -5.22 -20.69 -6.44
N TYR A 197 -4.28 -21.03 -7.31
CA TYR A 197 -3.82 -20.11 -8.34
C TYR A 197 -4.90 -19.90 -9.40
N THR A 198 -5.14 -18.65 -9.78
CA THR A 198 -6.18 -18.30 -10.76
C THR A 198 -5.72 -17.15 -11.63
N HIS A 199 -6.21 -17.15 -12.86
CA HIS A 199 -6.01 -16.06 -13.82
C HIS A 199 -7.25 -15.15 -13.82
N GLY A 200 -7.07 -13.87 -14.16
CA GLY A 200 -8.14 -12.86 -14.20
C GLY A 200 -7.82 -11.62 -13.35
N HIS A 201 -8.79 -10.72 -13.16
CA HIS A 201 -8.56 -9.44 -12.46
C HIS A 201 -8.09 -9.59 -11.01
N HIS A 202 -8.58 -10.62 -10.30
CA HIS A 202 -8.19 -10.93 -8.92
C HIS A 202 -7.19 -12.08 -8.91
N SER A 203 -6.00 -11.82 -9.44
CA SER A 203 -4.90 -12.79 -9.54
C SER A 203 -3.60 -12.22 -8.99
N VAL A 204 -2.67 -13.11 -8.68
CA VAL A 204 -1.30 -12.74 -8.31
C VAL A 204 -0.62 -11.98 -9.45
N PHE A 205 -0.80 -12.42 -10.70
CA PHE A 205 -0.29 -11.71 -11.88
C PHE A 205 -0.72 -10.24 -11.90
N ASN A 206 -2.01 -9.95 -11.74
CA ASN A 206 -2.49 -8.56 -11.76
C ASN A 206 -2.04 -7.75 -10.54
N TYR A 207 -1.91 -8.39 -9.37
CA TYR A 207 -1.27 -7.76 -8.22
C TYR A 207 0.15 -7.29 -8.57
N LEU A 208 0.98 -8.21 -9.08
CA LEU A 208 2.37 -7.91 -9.43
C LEU A 208 2.48 -6.91 -10.59
N LYS A 209 1.58 -6.98 -11.58
CA LYS A 209 1.48 -5.97 -12.65
C LYS A 209 1.21 -4.58 -12.07
N HIS A 210 0.24 -4.44 -11.16
CA HIS A 210 -0.03 -3.16 -10.52
C HIS A 210 1.14 -2.69 -9.65
N THR A 211 1.80 -3.60 -8.93
CA THR A 211 3.01 -3.32 -8.17
C THR A 211 4.14 -2.83 -9.08
N ALA A 212 4.33 -3.43 -10.26
CA ALA A 212 5.33 -3.00 -11.24
C ALA A 212 5.03 -1.62 -11.85
N ILE A 213 3.75 -1.28 -12.08
CA ILE A 213 3.34 0.07 -12.49
C ILE A 213 3.71 1.10 -11.42
N MET A 214 3.43 0.77 -10.16
CA MET A 214 3.66 1.65 -9.02
C MET A 214 5.15 1.80 -8.67
N ASN A 215 5.95 0.77 -8.96
CA ASN A 215 7.37 0.70 -8.63
C ASN A 215 8.22 0.48 -9.90
N PRO A 216 8.32 1.48 -10.81
CA PRO A 216 9.02 1.34 -12.09
C PRO A 216 10.54 1.10 -11.95
N TYR A 217 11.09 1.30 -10.75
CA TYR A 217 12.48 1.02 -10.40
C TYR A 217 12.71 -0.43 -9.93
N ALA A 218 11.65 -1.16 -9.59
CA ALA A 218 11.73 -2.55 -9.18
C ALA A 218 11.74 -3.48 -10.41
N ARG A 219 12.48 -4.58 -10.29
CA ARG A 219 12.38 -5.73 -11.19
C ARG A 219 11.61 -6.82 -10.46
N VAL A 220 10.51 -7.28 -11.04
CA VAL A 220 9.68 -8.34 -10.45
C VAL A 220 9.60 -9.50 -11.42
N VAL A 221 9.86 -10.71 -10.94
CA VAL A 221 9.79 -11.94 -11.74
C VAL A 221 8.75 -12.86 -11.11
N LEU A 222 7.80 -13.34 -11.90
CA LEU A 222 6.79 -14.32 -11.50
C LEU A 222 7.05 -15.62 -12.25
N ARG A 223 7.18 -16.74 -11.53
CA ARG A 223 7.06 -18.10 -12.07
C ARG A 223 5.71 -18.67 -11.65
N GLU A 224 4.86 -18.88 -12.63
CA GLU A 224 3.52 -19.44 -12.45
C GLU A 224 3.57 -20.98 -12.31
N PRO A 225 2.52 -21.63 -11.76
CA PRO A 225 2.50 -23.08 -11.55
C PRO A 225 2.62 -23.92 -12.82
N ASP A 226 2.22 -23.37 -13.98
CA ASP A 226 2.36 -24.01 -15.29
C ASP A 226 3.78 -23.91 -15.86
N GLY A 227 4.71 -23.28 -15.12
CA GLY A 227 6.08 -23.03 -15.53
C GLY A 227 6.24 -21.77 -16.39
N ASN A 228 5.16 -21.02 -16.66
CA ASN A 228 5.26 -19.75 -17.36
C ASN A 228 6.05 -18.74 -16.51
N LYS A 229 6.97 -18.03 -17.17
CA LYS A 229 7.81 -17.02 -16.52
C LYS A 229 7.47 -15.66 -17.07
N VAL A 230 6.96 -14.80 -16.19
CA VAL A 230 6.63 -13.41 -16.48
C VAL A 230 7.65 -12.51 -15.81
N GLU A 231 8.24 -11.60 -16.59
CA GLU A 231 9.18 -10.62 -16.07
C GLU A 231 8.63 -9.20 -16.25
N PHE A 232 8.67 -8.43 -15.16
CA PHE A 232 8.40 -7.01 -15.12
C PHE A 232 9.74 -6.26 -14.92
N PRO A 233 10.44 -5.85 -16.00
CA PRO A 233 11.79 -5.31 -15.91
C PRO A 233 11.83 -3.88 -15.33
N ARG A 234 12.89 -3.47 -14.64
CA ARG A 234 12.99 -2.06 -14.19
C ARG A 234 13.20 -1.10 -15.37
N VAL A 235 12.55 0.06 -15.33
CA VAL A 235 12.69 1.14 -16.33
C VAL A 235 13.26 2.44 -15.74
N SER A 236 13.42 2.48 -14.41
CA SER A 236 14.08 3.56 -13.70
C SER A 236 15.15 3.02 -12.78
N ARG A 237 16.16 3.84 -12.47
CA ARG A 237 17.14 3.62 -11.41
C ARG A 237 17.02 4.65 -10.29
N GLU A 238 16.00 5.49 -10.36
CA GLU A 238 15.72 6.53 -9.37
C GLU A 238 14.71 6.00 -8.37
N LEU A 239 15.11 5.96 -7.09
CA LEU A 239 14.24 5.63 -5.98
C LEU A 239 13.46 6.88 -5.51
N PRO A 240 12.23 6.73 -5.00
CA PRO A 240 11.52 7.81 -4.35
C PRO A 240 12.26 8.32 -3.11
N LYS A 241 11.99 9.57 -2.72
CA LYS A 241 12.60 10.14 -1.52
C LYS A 241 12.19 9.35 -0.27
N LYS A 242 13.13 9.09 0.62
CA LYS A 242 12.85 8.46 1.92
C LYS A 242 11.93 9.34 2.77
N SER A 243 10.90 8.73 3.34
CA SER A 243 10.05 9.36 4.34
C SER A 243 10.83 9.51 5.66
N LYS A 244 10.51 10.57 6.41
CA LYS A 244 11.03 10.79 7.76
C LYS A 244 9.95 10.58 8.81
N GLU A 245 10.36 10.11 9.97
CA GLU A 245 9.48 10.00 11.12
C GLU A 245 9.10 11.40 11.64
N ILE A 246 7.81 11.57 11.92
CA ILE A 246 7.28 12.79 12.56
C ILE A 246 6.58 12.45 13.87
N LYS A 247 6.45 13.47 14.71
CA LYS A 247 5.60 13.41 15.92
C LYS A 247 4.14 13.66 15.57
N PRO A 248 3.19 13.20 16.40
CA PRO A 248 1.77 13.44 16.17
C PRO A 248 1.46 14.94 16.15
N HIS A 249 0.43 15.31 15.37
CA HIS A 249 -0.09 16.67 15.34
C HIS A 249 -1.31 16.77 16.26
N PRO A 250 -1.48 17.86 17.05
CA PRO A 250 -2.56 17.94 18.05
C PRO A 250 -3.96 17.74 17.47
N HIS A 251 -4.23 18.24 16.25
CA HIS A 251 -5.50 18.06 15.56
C HIS A 251 -5.85 16.61 15.18
N GLY A 252 -4.91 15.68 15.30
CA GLY A 252 -5.10 14.25 15.01
C GLY A 252 -5.05 13.34 16.23
N VAL A 253 -4.88 13.90 17.43
CA VAL A 253 -4.74 13.12 18.66
C VAL A 253 -6.10 12.98 19.35
N GLU A 254 -6.38 11.77 19.82
CA GLU A 254 -7.55 11.44 20.61
C GLU A 254 -7.24 11.43 22.11
N LEU A 255 -8.27 11.55 22.95
CA LEU A 255 -8.12 11.68 24.41
C LEU A 255 -7.28 10.57 25.03
N GLY A 256 -7.52 9.30 24.66
CA GLY A 256 -6.77 8.17 25.21
C GLY A 256 -5.30 8.18 24.81
N VAL A 257 -4.97 8.69 23.63
CA VAL A 257 -3.57 8.86 23.18
C VAL A 257 -2.92 10.00 23.96
N MET A 258 -3.62 11.12 24.14
CA MET A 258 -3.16 12.25 24.94
C MET A 258 -2.84 11.84 26.38
N MET A 259 -3.73 11.06 27.02
CA MET A 259 -3.51 10.52 28.37
C MET A 259 -2.24 9.67 28.44
N ARG A 260 -2.10 8.72 27.52
CA ARG A 260 -0.91 7.85 27.46
C ARG A 260 0.38 8.64 27.21
N MET A 261 0.31 9.67 26.36
CA MET A 261 1.45 10.55 26.11
C MET A 261 1.84 11.32 27.38
N ILE A 262 0.86 11.82 28.14
CA ILE A 262 1.11 12.51 29.41
C ILE A 262 1.73 11.56 30.44
N GLU A 263 1.17 10.36 30.60
CA GLU A 263 1.68 9.34 31.53
C GLU A 263 3.14 8.96 31.24
N ASN A 264 3.48 8.80 29.96
CA ASN A 264 4.83 8.42 29.52
C ASN A 264 5.79 9.60 29.39
N SER A 265 5.32 10.85 29.47
CA SER A 265 6.19 12.01 29.29
C SER A 265 7.01 12.31 30.54
N SER A 266 8.24 12.76 30.30
CA SER A 266 9.15 13.27 31.33
C SER A 266 9.14 14.80 31.45
N ALA A 267 8.24 15.47 30.72
CA ALA A 267 8.14 16.92 30.69
C ALA A 267 7.76 17.51 32.06
N ARG A 268 8.45 18.60 32.44
CA ARG A 268 8.24 19.27 33.73
C ARG A 268 7.11 20.31 33.72
N THR A 269 6.71 20.76 32.53
CA THR A 269 5.68 21.78 32.32
C THR A 269 4.76 21.39 31.17
N ILE A 270 3.49 21.80 31.20
CA ILE A 270 2.53 21.59 30.09
C ILE A 270 3.07 22.19 28.80
N THR A 271 3.66 23.39 28.86
CA THR A 271 4.28 24.04 27.70
C THR A 271 5.42 23.23 27.11
N SER A 272 6.27 22.61 27.93
CA SER A 272 7.36 21.75 27.47
C SER A 272 6.84 20.44 26.89
N PHE A 273 5.77 19.88 27.47
CA PHE A 273 5.11 18.69 26.94
C PHE A 273 4.56 18.95 25.54
N LEU A 274 3.81 20.03 25.37
CA LEU A 274 3.21 20.41 24.08
C LEU A 274 4.28 20.65 23.00
N GLN A 275 5.41 21.28 23.34
CA GLN A 275 6.50 21.53 22.40
C GLN A 275 7.29 20.26 22.03
N ASN A 276 7.51 19.38 23.01
CA ASN A 276 8.37 18.22 22.80
C ASN A 276 7.62 17.04 22.19
N GLU A 277 6.35 16.84 22.51
CA GLU A 277 5.62 15.63 22.08
C GLU A 277 4.84 15.83 20.77
N PHE A 278 4.57 17.07 20.37
CA PHE A 278 3.81 17.38 19.18
C PHE A 278 4.63 18.08 18.09
N THR A 279 4.28 17.81 16.84
CA THR A 279 4.85 18.55 15.71
C THR A 279 4.20 19.92 15.55
N ARG A 280 4.97 20.91 15.10
CA ARG A 280 4.49 22.27 14.79
C ARG A 280 3.88 23.05 15.96
N VAL A 281 4.19 22.65 17.19
CA VAL A 281 3.84 23.42 18.40
C VAL A 281 5.10 24.15 18.88
N GLY A 282 5.15 25.45 18.61
CA GLY A 282 6.18 26.33 19.15
C GLY A 282 5.83 26.84 20.54
N ARG A 283 6.72 27.63 21.14
CA ARG A 283 6.48 28.25 22.44
C ARG A 283 5.21 29.11 22.48
N THR A 284 5.05 30.01 21.52
CA THR A 284 3.87 30.89 21.44
C THR A 284 2.59 30.10 21.29
N SER A 285 2.55 29.10 20.42
CA SER A 285 1.37 28.25 20.26
C SER A 285 1.08 27.41 21.50
N ALA A 286 2.10 26.94 22.22
CA ALA A 286 1.90 26.22 23.48
C ALA A 286 1.31 27.13 24.57
N GLU A 287 1.77 28.38 24.65
CA GLU A 287 1.23 29.40 25.56
C GLU A 287 -0.24 29.72 25.19
N GLU A 288 -0.54 29.95 23.90
CA GLU A 288 -1.92 30.15 23.40
C GLU A 288 -2.85 28.97 23.72
N ILE A 289 -2.37 27.73 23.62
CA ILE A 289 -3.16 26.53 23.98
C ILE A 289 -3.45 26.50 25.48
N CYS A 290 -2.47 26.84 26.32
CA CYS A 290 -2.67 26.92 27.77
C CYS A 290 -3.65 28.03 28.14
N ASP A 291 -3.56 29.19 27.48
CA ASP A 291 -4.46 30.31 27.72
C ASP A 291 -5.91 29.98 27.32
N GLU A 292 -6.11 29.33 26.17
CA GLU A 292 -7.43 28.86 25.71
C GLU A 292 -8.02 27.78 26.64
N ALA A 293 -7.16 26.96 27.26
CA ALA A 293 -7.56 25.93 28.21
C ALA A 293 -7.76 26.46 29.65
N ASP A 294 -7.43 27.74 29.91
CA ASP A 294 -7.36 28.34 31.26
C ASP A 294 -6.48 27.53 32.23
N MET A 295 -5.29 27.14 31.76
CA MET A 295 -4.35 26.29 32.51
C MET A 295 -2.99 26.96 32.72
N ASP A 296 -2.43 26.80 33.92
CA ASP A 296 -1.09 27.29 34.22
C ASP A 296 -0.01 26.57 33.39
N THR A 297 0.69 27.35 32.56
CA THR A 297 1.82 26.92 31.72
C THR A 297 2.91 26.15 32.47
N GLY A 298 3.12 26.45 33.76
CA GLY A 298 4.15 25.87 34.62
C GLY A 298 3.74 24.56 35.32
N ARG A 299 2.46 24.17 35.24
CA ARG A 299 1.96 22.97 35.89
C ARG A 299 2.57 21.71 35.26
N ARG A 300 2.72 20.65 36.05
CA ARG A 300 3.23 19.36 35.57
C ARG A 300 2.14 18.60 34.80
N PRO A 301 2.41 18.09 33.58
CA PRO A 301 1.44 17.33 32.79
C PRO A 301 0.86 16.13 33.55
N ASN A 302 1.70 15.40 34.29
CA ASN A 302 1.30 14.16 34.98
C ASN A 302 0.40 14.40 36.21
N THR A 303 0.09 15.67 36.53
CA THR A 303 -0.83 16.06 37.61
C THR A 303 -2.21 16.46 37.09
N LEU A 304 -2.43 16.36 35.77
CA LEU A 304 -3.70 16.72 35.15
C LEU A 304 -4.72 15.60 35.34
N GLU A 305 -5.94 15.98 35.73
CA GLU A 305 -7.07 15.06 35.77
C GLU A 305 -7.67 14.85 34.38
N LYS A 306 -8.50 13.81 34.22
CA LYS A 306 -9.10 13.44 32.93
C LYS A 306 -9.84 14.60 32.26
N ASP A 307 -10.65 15.34 33.00
CA ASP A 307 -11.46 16.45 32.47
C ASP A 307 -10.57 17.63 32.04
N GLU A 308 -9.46 17.82 32.74
CA GLU A 308 -8.44 18.82 32.41
C GLU A 308 -7.69 18.45 31.12
N ILE A 309 -7.35 17.17 30.94
CA ILE A 309 -6.72 16.66 29.71
C ILE A 309 -7.67 16.81 28.51
N GLU A 310 -8.96 16.54 28.70
CA GLU A 310 -9.96 16.74 27.66
C GLU A 310 -10.08 18.22 27.27
N THR A 311 -10.06 19.12 28.25
CA THR A 311 -10.08 20.57 28.03
C THR A 311 -8.84 21.03 27.27
N LEU A 312 -7.66 20.58 27.68
CA LEU A 312 -6.39 20.86 27.01
C LEU A 312 -6.37 20.36 25.56
N LEU A 313 -6.90 19.17 25.30
CA LEU A 313 -6.98 18.61 23.96
C LEU A 313 -7.91 19.43 23.06
N LYS A 314 -9.09 19.83 23.57
CA LYS A 314 -10.03 20.69 22.83
C LYS A 314 -9.40 22.04 22.50
N ALA A 315 -8.71 22.65 23.46
CA ALA A 315 -7.97 23.89 23.24
C ALA A 315 -6.91 23.72 22.13
N ALA A 316 -6.12 22.64 22.19
CA ALA A 316 -5.12 22.34 21.16
C ALA A 316 -5.72 22.11 19.76
N GLN A 317 -6.96 21.61 19.68
CA GLN A 317 -7.70 21.42 18.43
C GLN A 317 -8.30 22.73 17.88
N ASN A 318 -8.65 23.68 18.74
CA ASN A 318 -9.21 24.97 18.36
C ASN A 318 -8.14 25.98 17.91
N VAL A 319 -6.95 25.94 18.53
CA VAL A 319 -5.84 26.84 18.18
C VAL A 319 -5.35 26.57 16.75
N LYS A 320 -5.12 27.66 16.01
CA LYS A 320 -4.67 27.60 14.62
C LYS A 320 -3.18 27.29 14.54
N LEU A 321 -2.85 26.01 14.40
CA LEU A 321 -1.48 25.53 14.25
C LEU A 321 -1.01 25.51 12.79
N GLN A 322 0.31 25.51 12.59
CA GLN A 322 0.91 25.28 11.28
C GLN A 322 0.66 23.85 10.83
N SER A 323 0.49 23.64 9.52
CA SER A 323 0.33 22.31 8.98
C SER A 323 1.55 21.42 9.27
N PRO A 324 1.34 20.12 9.57
CA PRO A 324 2.42 19.20 9.85
C PRO A 324 3.43 19.11 8.69
N PRO A 325 4.69 18.73 8.99
CA PRO A 325 5.73 18.56 7.97
C PRO A 325 5.32 17.57 6.89
N THR A 326 5.78 17.79 5.66
CA THR A 326 5.45 16.95 4.50
C THR A 326 6.55 15.96 4.13
N ASP A 327 7.71 16.05 4.78
CA ASP A 327 8.85 15.14 4.62
C ASP A 327 8.61 13.75 5.21
N CYS A 328 7.49 13.57 5.92
CA CYS A 328 6.97 12.25 6.31
C CYS A 328 6.33 11.46 5.16
N LEU A 329 6.12 12.10 4.00
CA LEU A 329 5.56 11.49 2.80
C LEU A 329 6.66 11.19 1.77
N SER A 330 6.51 10.04 1.14
CA SER A 330 7.27 9.51 0.01
C SER A 330 6.31 9.21 -1.15
N PRO A 331 5.79 10.26 -1.84
CA PRO A 331 5.06 10.06 -3.10
C PRO A 331 6.00 9.46 -4.15
N ILE A 332 5.45 8.86 -5.20
CA ILE A 332 6.29 8.34 -6.29
C ILE A 332 6.81 9.50 -7.16
N GLY A 333 5.96 10.47 -7.46
CA GLY A 333 6.24 11.57 -8.37
C GLY A 333 5.75 11.33 -9.80
N GLU A 334 5.47 12.43 -10.50
CA GLU A 334 4.86 12.40 -11.84
C GLU A 334 5.66 11.61 -12.87
N ASP A 335 6.99 11.75 -12.87
CA ASP A 335 7.86 11.10 -13.86
C ASP A 335 7.87 9.57 -13.72
N LEU A 336 7.97 9.07 -12.49
CA LEU A 336 7.94 7.64 -12.21
C LEU A 336 6.56 7.04 -12.51
N VAL A 337 5.46 7.72 -12.13
CA VAL A 337 4.10 7.28 -12.48
C VAL A 337 3.92 7.19 -14.00
N LEU A 338 4.43 8.17 -14.75
CA LEU A 338 4.41 8.16 -16.22
C LEU A 338 5.20 6.99 -16.81
N LYS A 339 6.40 6.71 -16.29
CA LYS A 339 7.24 5.59 -16.72
C LYS A 339 6.54 4.26 -16.47
N GLY A 340 5.95 4.08 -15.28
CA GLY A 340 5.19 2.88 -14.91
C GLY A 340 4.00 2.61 -15.84
N LEU A 341 3.18 3.63 -16.09
CA LEU A 341 2.04 3.53 -17.02
C LEU A 341 2.48 3.22 -18.46
N LYS A 342 3.56 3.85 -18.94
CA LYS A 342 4.06 3.61 -20.30
C LYS A 342 4.60 2.21 -20.49
N LYS A 343 5.31 1.70 -19.48
CA LYS A 343 5.95 0.38 -19.51
C LYS A 343 4.92 -0.73 -19.64
N GLU A 344 3.89 -0.73 -18.79
CA GLU A 344 2.99 -1.89 -18.63
C GLU A 344 1.73 -1.82 -19.47
N LEU A 345 1.33 -0.62 -19.93
CA LEU A 345 0.08 -0.42 -20.68
C LEU A 345 0.30 0.06 -22.13
N ASN A 346 1.53 0.45 -22.49
CA ASN A 346 1.89 1.00 -23.80
C ASN A 346 0.82 1.95 -24.40
N PRO A 347 0.43 3.04 -23.70
CA PRO A 347 -0.67 3.88 -24.12
C PRO A 347 -0.25 4.87 -25.21
N GLU A 348 -1.22 5.26 -26.03
CA GLU A 348 -1.03 6.32 -27.04
C GLU A 348 -0.77 7.69 -26.38
N PHE A 349 -1.41 7.94 -25.24
CA PHE A 349 -1.21 9.13 -24.43
C PHE A 349 -1.20 8.78 -22.95
N SER A 350 -0.24 9.34 -22.20
CA SER A 350 -0.25 9.28 -20.74
C SER A 350 0.08 10.64 -20.10
N THR A 351 -0.52 10.89 -18.94
CA THR A 351 -0.24 12.07 -18.11
C THR A 351 -0.24 11.66 -16.64
N ALA A 352 0.59 12.32 -15.83
CA ALA A 352 0.51 12.24 -14.37
C ALA A 352 0.38 13.64 -13.76
N ILE A 353 -0.13 13.69 -12.53
CA ILE A 353 -0.26 14.88 -11.67
C ILE A 353 0.07 14.46 -10.24
N THR A 354 0.99 15.17 -9.60
CA THR A 354 1.27 15.05 -8.17
C THR A 354 0.86 16.36 -7.50
N ARG A 355 -0.20 16.32 -6.68
CA ARG A 355 -0.73 17.51 -6.00
C ARG A 355 0.16 17.92 -4.83
N SER A 356 0.00 19.16 -4.34
CA SER A 356 0.62 19.57 -3.08
C SER A 356 0.00 18.79 -1.91
N PRO A 357 0.78 18.43 -0.87
CA PRO A 357 0.25 17.77 0.31
C PRO A 357 -0.82 18.59 1.02
N THR A 358 -1.82 17.89 1.55
CA THR A 358 -2.92 18.43 2.35
C THR A 358 -3.04 17.65 3.66
N VAL A 359 -3.90 18.08 4.58
CA VAL A 359 -4.00 17.48 5.92
C VAL A 359 -5.44 17.05 6.17
N TYR A 360 -5.62 15.88 6.78
CA TYR A 360 -6.91 15.44 7.31
C TYR A 360 -6.72 14.91 8.73
N LYS A 361 -7.52 15.36 9.70
CA LYS A 361 -7.40 14.96 11.12
C LYS A 361 -5.94 14.94 11.61
N GLY A 362 -5.17 16.00 11.34
CA GLY A 362 -3.75 16.09 11.72
C GLY A 362 -2.76 15.22 10.91
N ASN A 363 -3.23 14.37 10.00
CA ASN A 363 -2.39 13.50 9.16
C ASN A 363 -2.13 14.14 7.79
N PRO A 364 -0.87 14.41 7.43
CA PRO A 364 -0.50 14.79 6.07
C PRO A 364 -0.83 13.67 5.08
N PHE A 365 -1.39 14.04 3.93
CA PHE A 365 -1.58 13.15 2.81
C PHE A 365 -1.34 13.88 1.48
N GLN A 366 -0.97 13.13 0.46
CA GLN A 366 -0.72 13.64 -0.88
C GLN A 366 -1.39 12.72 -1.91
N ILE A 367 -1.99 13.33 -2.94
CA ILE A 367 -2.68 12.62 -4.00
C ILE A 367 -1.89 12.70 -5.31
N GLU A 368 -1.74 11.54 -5.95
CA GLU A 368 -1.18 11.44 -7.29
C GLU A 368 -2.18 10.77 -8.21
N VAL A 369 -2.29 11.27 -9.44
CA VAL A 369 -3.20 10.75 -10.46
C VAL A 369 -2.43 10.50 -11.74
N GLY A 370 -2.66 9.36 -12.36
CA GLY A 370 -2.19 9.04 -13.70
C GLY A 370 -3.35 8.71 -14.63
N LEU A 371 -3.31 9.17 -15.88
CA LEU A 371 -4.26 8.77 -16.91
C LEU A 371 -3.48 8.18 -18.09
N ALA A 372 -3.96 7.07 -18.62
CA ALA A 372 -3.44 6.43 -19.82
C ALA A 372 -4.59 6.14 -20.80
N TRP A 373 -4.42 6.50 -22.07
CA TRP A 373 -5.46 6.43 -23.09
C TRP A 373 -4.98 5.78 -24.38
N GLY A 374 -5.78 4.85 -24.92
CA GLY A 374 -5.51 4.16 -26.19
C GLY A 374 -4.25 3.29 -26.17
N GLY A 375 -3.72 2.97 -27.35
CA GLY A 375 -2.58 2.05 -27.48
C GLY A 375 -3.03 0.61 -27.37
N ASP A 376 -2.37 -0.17 -26.52
CA ASP A 376 -2.71 -1.57 -26.24
C ASP A 376 -3.84 -1.71 -25.20
N ILE A 377 -4.44 -0.59 -24.77
CA ILE A 377 -5.59 -0.56 -23.87
C ILE A 377 -6.86 -0.91 -24.65
N GLU A 378 -7.49 -2.03 -24.29
CA GLU A 378 -8.77 -2.45 -24.87
C GLU A 378 -9.94 -1.60 -24.37
N ASP A 379 -10.93 -1.39 -25.23
CA ASP A 379 -12.18 -0.71 -24.87
C ASP A 379 -13.23 -1.76 -24.50
N GLU A 380 -13.26 -2.15 -23.23
CA GLU A 380 -14.25 -3.09 -22.68
C GLU A 380 -15.58 -2.42 -22.30
N GLY A 381 -15.82 -1.17 -22.75
CA GLY A 381 -17.04 -0.42 -22.46
C GLY A 381 -17.07 0.29 -21.11
N SER A 382 -15.98 0.19 -20.33
CA SER A 382 -15.74 0.93 -19.08
C SER A 382 -14.24 1.23 -18.93
N PHE A 383 -13.91 2.20 -18.09
CA PHE A 383 -12.54 2.46 -17.66
C PHE A 383 -12.00 1.36 -16.73
N ASP A 384 -10.67 1.22 -16.74
CA ASP A 384 -9.91 0.46 -15.74
C ASP A 384 -9.38 1.38 -14.64
N GLU A 385 -9.54 0.95 -13.39
CA GLU A 385 -9.09 1.70 -12.21
C GLU A 385 -7.91 1.02 -11.53
N LEU A 386 -6.79 1.74 -11.42
CA LEU A 386 -5.64 1.37 -10.61
C LEU A 386 -5.66 2.20 -9.31
N ARG A 387 -5.96 1.54 -8.20
CA ARG A 387 -6.06 2.18 -6.89
C ARG A 387 -4.84 1.84 -6.04
N PHE A 388 -4.22 2.85 -5.46
CA PHE A 388 -3.05 2.67 -4.60
C PHE A 388 -3.15 3.44 -3.30
N ALA A 389 -2.67 2.83 -2.22
CA ALA A 389 -2.48 3.47 -0.93
C ALA A 389 -1.05 3.18 -0.46
N ASN A 390 -0.27 4.22 -0.17
CA ASN A 390 1.14 4.11 0.24
C ASN A 390 1.96 3.16 -0.66
N LYS A 391 1.86 3.30 -1.99
CA LYS A 391 2.50 2.42 -2.99
C LYS A 391 1.99 0.97 -3.06
N VAL A 392 0.97 0.60 -2.28
CA VAL A 392 0.36 -0.74 -2.28
C VAL A 392 -0.89 -0.77 -3.18
N PRO A 393 -1.01 -1.72 -4.13
CA PRO A 393 -2.21 -1.89 -4.94
C PRO A 393 -3.44 -2.35 -4.15
N LEU A 394 -4.59 -1.76 -4.45
CA LEU A 394 -5.89 -2.14 -3.88
C LEU A 394 -6.74 -2.87 -4.93
N LEU A 395 -6.85 -4.20 -4.83
CA LEU A 395 -7.58 -5.02 -5.82
C LEU A 395 -9.07 -5.20 -5.50
N TYR A 396 -9.45 -5.31 -4.23
CA TYR A 396 -10.82 -5.65 -3.79
C TYR A 396 -11.64 -4.43 -3.34
N LYS A 397 -12.96 -4.62 -3.18
CA LYS A 397 -13.89 -3.60 -2.64
C LYS A 397 -13.85 -2.24 -3.37
N LYS A 398 -13.85 -2.26 -4.72
CA LYS A 398 -13.88 -1.03 -5.56
C LYS A 398 -15.06 -0.12 -5.21
N SER A 399 -16.27 -0.68 -5.10
CA SER A 399 -17.51 0.11 -4.88
C SER A 399 -17.56 0.93 -3.59
N SER A 400 -16.89 0.50 -2.52
CA SER A 400 -16.86 1.23 -1.24
C SER A 400 -15.75 2.27 -1.17
N CYS A 401 -14.77 2.22 -2.09
CA CYS A 401 -13.57 3.03 -2.07
C CYS A 401 -13.84 4.49 -2.46
N VAL A 402 -13.21 5.43 -1.76
CA VAL A 402 -13.27 6.86 -2.08
C VAL A 402 -12.70 7.19 -3.46
N THR A 403 -11.74 6.41 -3.96
CA THR A 403 -11.14 6.63 -5.29
C THR A 403 -12.18 6.46 -6.40
N THR A 404 -12.94 5.36 -6.38
CA THR A 404 -13.98 5.07 -7.37
C THR A 404 -15.08 6.13 -7.31
N LYS A 405 -15.49 6.54 -6.10
CA LYS A 405 -16.44 7.64 -5.89
C LYS A 405 -15.94 8.97 -6.44
N ALA A 406 -14.66 9.29 -6.24
CA ALA A 406 -14.05 10.50 -6.77
C ALA A 406 -14.00 10.50 -8.31
N ILE A 407 -13.75 9.35 -8.94
CA ILE A 407 -13.78 9.18 -10.40
C ILE A 407 -15.20 9.37 -10.95
N GLU A 408 -16.20 8.75 -10.32
CA GLU A 408 -17.61 8.87 -10.71
C GLU A 408 -18.12 10.33 -10.58
N GLU A 409 -17.63 11.08 -9.59
CA GLU A 409 -18.02 12.48 -9.34
C GLU A 409 -17.45 13.48 -10.38
N VAL A 410 -16.45 13.07 -11.16
CA VAL A 410 -15.88 13.91 -12.22
C VAL A 410 -16.77 13.85 -13.47
N SER A 411 -17.08 15.02 -14.03
CA SER A 411 -17.84 15.13 -15.28
C SER A 411 -16.94 14.92 -16.51
N TRP A 412 -16.67 13.67 -16.86
CA TRP A 412 -15.72 13.27 -17.91
C TRP A 412 -16.14 13.73 -19.32
N ASN A 413 -17.43 13.92 -19.56
CA ASN A 413 -17.95 14.50 -20.80
C ASN A 413 -17.31 15.86 -21.14
N ARG A 414 -16.92 16.64 -20.12
CA ARG A 414 -16.22 17.94 -20.31
C ARG A 414 -14.80 17.79 -20.87
N TYR A 415 -14.26 16.59 -20.83
CA TYR A 415 -12.93 16.23 -21.30
C TYR A 415 -12.96 15.34 -22.54
N ASN A 416 -14.07 15.34 -23.29
CA ASN A 416 -14.29 14.53 -24.50
C ASN A 416 -14.22 13.01 -24.23
N ILE A 417 -14.62 12.56 -23.04
CA ILE A 417 -14.72 11.16 -22.68
C ILE A 417 -16.19 10.87 -22.38
N SER A 418 -16.78 9.91 -23.09
CA SER A 418 -18.17 9.52 -22.90
C SER A 418 -18.37 9.00 -21.48
N GLN A 419 -19.50 9.35 -20.86
CA GLN A 419 -19.85 8.90 -19.51
C GLN A 419 -21.33 8.56 -19.40
N THR A 420 -21.61 7.31 -19.02
CA THR A 420 -22.95 6.85 -18.62
C THR A 420 -22.86 6.37 -17.17
N GLY A 421 -22.89 7.32 -16.23
CA GLY A 421 -22.53 7.10 -14.82
C GLY A 421 -21.00 7.01 -14.62
N ARG A 422 -20.33 6.12 -15.36
CA ARG A 422 -18.88 5.91 -15.36
C ARG A 422 -18.24 6.33 -16.70
N PRO A 423 -16.97 6.78 -16.70
CA PRO A 423 -16.27 7.07 -17.94
C PRO A 423 -16.09 5.80 -18.78
N GLN A 424 -16.21 5.95 -20.09
CA GLN A 424 -16.15 4.87 -21.08
C GLN A 424 -15.05 5.15 -22.11
N GLY A 425 -14.47 4.07 -22.63
CA GLY A 425 -13.39 4.11 -23.60
C GLY A 425 -12.12 3.42 -23.08
N PRO A 426 -11.07 3.35 -23.92
CA PRO A 426 -9.79 2.72 -23.61
C PRO A 426 -8.98 3.60 -22.64
N LEU A 427 -9.41 3.65 -21.38
CA LEU A 427 -8.94 4.56 -20.35
C LEU A 427 -8.53 3.81 -19.08
N TYR A 428 -7.26 3.96 -18.70
CA TYR A 428 -6.76 3.59 -17.38
C TYR A 428 -6.66 4.84 -16.50
N ILE A 429 -7.21 4.75 -15.29
CA ILE A 429 -7.16 5.80 -14.27
C ILE A 429 -6.42 5.29 -13.05
N LEU A 430 -5.24 5.84 -12.80
CA LEU A 430 -4.45 5.60 -11.60
C LEU A 430 -4.75 6.68 -10.56
N VAL A 431 -5.08 6.26 -9.33
CA VAL A 431 -5.22 7.15 -8.17
C VAL A 431 -4.42 6.60 -7.00
N HIS A 432 -3.48 7.39 -6.52
CA HIS A 432 -2.62 7.08 -5.38
C HIS A 432 -2.86 8.06 -4.24
N ILE A 433 -3.01 7.54 -3.02
CA ILE A 433 -2.93 8.30 -1.78
C ILE A 433 -1.68 7.89 -1.00
N ALA A 434 -0.81 8.85 -0.73
CA ALA A 434 0.33 8.73 0.18
C ALA A 434 -0.01 9.42 1.51
N SER A 435 0.11 8.72 2.64
CA SER A 435 -0.18 9.27 3.97
C SER A 435 0.60 8.51 5.05
N VAL A 436 0.88 9.17 6.18
CA VAL A 436 1.41 8.50 7.39
C VAL A 436 0.40 7.49 7.94
N TRP A 437 -0.89 7.83 7.82
CA TRP A 437 -2.00 6.96 8.20
C TRP A 437 -3.05 7.03 7.10
N VAL A 438 -3.30 5.92 6.39
CA VAL A 438 -4.36 5.82 5.39
C VAL A 438 -5.63 5.34 6.09
N PRO A 439 -6.79 6.02 5.90
CA PRO A 439 -8.01 5.63 6.57
C PRO A 439 -8.67 4.49 5.78
N PHE A 440 -8.39 3.24 6.16
CA PHE A 440 -9.02 2.08 5.54
C PHE A 440 -10.42 1.80 6.10
N THR A 441 -11.29 1.18 5.32
CA THR A 441 -12.65 0.77 5.77
C THR A 441 -12.65 -0.51 6.60
N SER A 442 -11.58 -1.29 6.53
CA SER A 442 -11.44 -2.59 7.21
C SER A 442 -9.95 -2.93 7.41
N GLU A 443 -9.65 -3.82 8.35
CA GLU A 443 -8.27 -4.27 8.66
C GLU A 443 -7.54 -4.91 7.47
N GLY A 444 -8.27 -5.51 6.52
CA GLY A 444 -7.68 -6.05 5.28
C GLY A 444 -7.14 -5.00 4.30
N LYS A 445 -7.27 -3.69 4.60
CA LYS A 445 -6.72 -2.55 3.82
C LYS A 445 -7.10 -2.54 2.34
N GLU A 446 -8.34 -2.87 2.00
CA GLU A 446 -8.77 -3.05 0.60
C GLU A 446 -9.40 -1.81 -0.03
N ALA A 447 -9.92 -0.91 0.80
CA ALA A 447 -10.60 0.30 0.36
C ALA A 447 -10.33 1.45 1.32
N VAL A 448 -10.15 2.64 0.74
CA VAL A 448 -9.96 3.87 1.50
C VAL A 448 -11.33 4.49 1.80
N ALA A 449 -11.52 4.87 3.06
CA ALA A 449 -12.75 5.43 3.59
C ALA A 449 -13.09 6.79 2.96
N ASN A 450 -14.39 7.07 2.87
CA ASN A 450 -14.91 8.26 2.19
C ASN A 450 -14.92 9.50 3.09
N TYR A 451 -13.75 10.10 3.29
CA TYR A 451 -13.61 11.39 3.95
C TYR A 451 -13.67 12.55 2.94
N ASP A 452 -14.45 13.58 3.24
CA ASP A 452 -14.65 14.74 2.37
C ASP A 452 -13.36 15.45 1.93
N PRO A 453 -12.39 15.74 2.83
CA PRO A 453 -11.12 16.35 2.43
C PRO A 453 -10.36 15.52 1.39
N ILE A 454 -10.31 14.20 1.59
CA ILE A 454 -9.61 13.26 0.69
C ILE A 454 -10.34 13.18 -0.66
N ARG A 455 -11.67 13.00 -0.64
CA ARG A 455 -12.49 12.92 -1.86
C ARG A 455 -12.36 14.18 -2.72
N LYS A 456 -12.44 15.36 -2.10
CA LYS A 456 -12.30 16.65 -2.78
C LYS A 456 -10.94 16.80 -3.45
N GLU A 457 -9.85 16.45 -2.75
CA GLU A 457 -8.51 16.55 -3.30
C GLU A 457 -8.27 15.57 -4.46
N MET A 458 -8.77 14.32 -4.33
CA MET A 458 -8.75 13.34 -5.44
C MET A 458 -9.50 13.85 -6.67
N LYS A 459 -10.69 14.43 -6.48
CA LYS A 459 -11.47 15.02 -7.57
C LYS A 459 -10.71 16.15 -8.27
N LEU A 460 -10.06 17.05 -7.51
CA LEU A 460 -9.27 18.14 -8.08
C LEU A 460 -8.09 17.62 -8.91
N ALA A 461 -7.37 16.60 -8.41
CA ALA A 461 -6.28 15.95 -9.12
C ALA A 461 -6.76 15.32 -10.45
N LEU A 462 -7.88 14.58 -10.40
CA LEU A 462 -8.50 13.97 -11.59
C LEU A 462 -8.94 15.00 -12.62
N GLN A 463 -9.51 16.13 -12.18
CA GLN A 463 -9.89 17.22 -13.09
C GLN A 463 -8.67 17.84 -13.78
N GLU A 464 -7.56 18.01 -13.05
CA GLU A 464 -6.33 18.54 -13.62
C GLU A 464 -5.74 17.63 -14.69
N ALA A 465 -5.66 16.32 -14.41
CA ALA A 465 -5.24 15.31 -15.38
C ALA A 465 -6.23 15.23 -16.57
N GLY A 466 -7.54 15.27 -16.29
CA GLY A 466 -8.60 15.27 -17.29
C GLY A 466 -8.51 16.42 -18.29
N ARG A 467 -8.11 17.63 -17.85
CA ARG A 467 -7.85 18.77 -18.76
C ARG A 467 -6.68 18.51 -19.72
N LYS A 468 -5.64 17.78 -19.29
CA LYS A 468 -4.52 17.40 -20.16
C LYS A 468 -4.97 16.36 -21.20
N LEU A 469 -5.69 15.34 -20.76
CA LEU A 469 -6.24 14.29 -21.64
C LEU A 469 -7.29 14.83 -22.64
N GLY A 470 -8.23 15.65 -22.19
CA GLY A 470 -9.25 16.21 -23.07
C GLY A 470 -8.69 17.12 -24.18
N ARG A 471 -7.57 17.82 -23.91
CA ARG A 471 -6.83 18.57 -24.94
C ARG A 471 -6.20 17.62 -25.98
N TYR A 472 -5.73 16.46 -25.56
CA TYR A 472 -5.19 15.44 -26.46
C TYR A 472 -6.28 14.87 -27.38
N ILE A 473 -7.37 14.36 -26.80
CA ILE A 473 -8.51 13.80 -27.54
C ILE A 473 -9.09 14.82 -28.52
N GLY A 474 -9.34 16.05 -28.06
CA GLY A 474 -9.87 17.10 -28.92
C GLY A 474 -8.93 17.49 -30.08
N ARG A 475 -7.60 17.39 -29.91
CA ARG A 475 -6.65 17.57 -31.02
C ARG A 475 -6.71 16.41 -32.01
N LYS A 476 -6.83 15.18 -31.52
CA LYS A 476 -6.93 13.95 -32.34
C LYS A 476 -8.20 13.97 -33.20
N GLU A 477 -9.35 14.26 -32.60
CA GLU A 477 -10.63 14.37 -33.31
C GLU A 477 -10.60 15.46 -34.39
N ARG A 478 -10.06 16.64 -34.07
CA ARG A 478 -9.91 17.73 -35.05
C ARG A 478 -9.04 17.31 -36.24
N LYS A 479 -7.92 16.62 -35.99
CA LYS A 479 -7.06 16.08 -37.07
C LYS A 479 -7.82 15.07 -37.93
N ALA A 480 -8.54 14.13 -37.33
CA ALA A 480 -9.33 13.14 -38.05
C ALA A 480 -10.42 13.78 -38.93
N ILE A 481 -11.11 14.80 -38.42
CA ILE A 481 -12.10 15.57 -39.19
C ILE A 481 -11.44 16.29 -40.38
N GLN A 482 -10.28 16.93 -40.17
CA GLN A 482 -9.54 17.61 -41.24
C GLN A 482 -9.06 16.63 -42.32
N GLU A 483 -8.56 15.46 -41.94
CA GLU A 483 -8.16 14.43 -42.89
C GLU A 483 -9.34 13.89 -43.69
N LYS A 484 -10.49 13.64 -43.04
CA LYS A 484 -11.71 13.20 -43.72
C LYS A 484 -12.18 14.25 -44.74
N LYS A 485 -12.17 15.53 -44.37
CA LYS A 485 -12.49 16.64 -45.29
C LYS A 485 -11.50 16.69 -46.47
N LYS A 486 -10.20 16.56 -46.21
CA LYS A 486 -9.16 16.54 -47.27
C LYS A 486 -9.36 15.36 -48.23
N ARG A 487 -9.66 14.16 -47.72
CA ARG A 487 -9.95 12.96 -48.52
C ARG A 487 -11.20 13.17 -49.39
N GLN A 488 -12.28 13.70 -48.81
CA GLN A 488 -13.51 14.02 -49.55
C GLN A 488 -13.26 15.04 -50.66
N LEU A 489 -12.60 16.17 -50.34
CA LEU A 489 -12.25 17.19 -51.34
C LEU A 489 -11.36 16.63 -52.46
N THR A 490 -10.40 15.76 -52.13
CA THR A 490 -9.55 15.10 -53.13
C THR A 490 -10.35 14.16 -54.03
N SER A 491 -11.32 13.43 -53.48
CA SER A 491 -12.24 12.58 -54.26
C SER A 491 -13.07 13.41 -55.22
N TYR A 492 -13.71 14.48 -54.73
CA TYR A 492 -14.48 15.40 -55.56
C TYR A 492 -13.62 16.04 -56.66
N ALA A 493 -12.38 16.45 -56.34
CA ALA A 493 -11.46 17.00 -57.33
C ALA A 493 -11.09 15.98 -58.43
N LYS A 494 -10.90 14.70 -58.09
CA LYS A 494 -10.67 13.63 -59.07
C LYS A 494 -11.87 13.39 -59.96
N GLU A 495 -13.08 13.35 -59.40
CA GLU A 495 -14.32 13.16 -60.15
C GLU A 495 -14.60 14.33 -61.11
N MET A 496 -14.42 15.57 -60.66
CA MET A 496 -14.59 16.74 -61.52
C MET A 496 -13.50 16.85 -62.61
N GLY A 497 -12.25 16.51 -62.29
CA GLY A 497 -11.18 16.46 -63.30
C GLY A 497 -11.40 15.39 -64.38
N ALA A 498 -12.05 14.27 -64.04
CA ALA A 498 -12.41 13.23 -64.99
C ALA A 498 -13.58 13.64 -65.91
N CYS A 499 -14.55 14.42 -65.41
CA CYS A 499 -15.63 15.00 -66.23
C CYS A 499 -15.11 16.01 -67.26
N ASP A 500 -14.09 16.81 -66.92
CA ASP A 500 -13.54 17.82 -67.83
C ASP A 500 -12.72 17.18 -68.98
N CYS A 501 -12.07 16.04 -68.70
CA CYS A 501 -11.34 15.26 -69.72
C CYS A 501 -12.29 14.54 -70.70
N THR A 502 -13.47 14.12 -70.26
CA THR A 502 -14.48 13.49 -71.13
C THR A 502 -15.24 14.54 -71.96
N ALA A 503 -15.48 15.74 -71.43
CA ALA A 503 -16.02 16.86 -72.20
C ALA A 503 -15.05 17.31 -73.32
N ARG A 504 -13.74 17.39 -73.05
CA ARG A 504 -12.73 17.74 -74.08
C ARG A 504 -12.55 16.67 -75.17
N ARG A 505 -12.81 15.39 -74.88
CA ARG A 505 -12.77 14.32 -75.91
C ARG A 505 -14.00 14.27 -76.80
N ARG A 506 -15.11 14.91 -76.41
CA ARG A 506 -16.32 15.03 -77.24
C ARG A 506 -16.30 16.20 -78.23
N TRP A 507 -15.33 17.10 -78.09
CA TRP A 507 -15.14 18.29 -78.92
C TRP A 507 -13.92 18.20 -79.87
N ARG A 508 -13.29 17.02 -79.98
CA ARG A 508 -12.21 16.76 -80.95
C ARG A 508 -12.65 15.81 -82.03
#